data_AF-A0A166KUP3-F1
#
_entry.id   AF-A0A166KUP3-F1
#
_cell.length_a   1.000
_cell.length_b   1.000
_cell.length_c   1.000
_cell.angle_alpha   90.00
_cell.angle_beta   90.00
_cell.angle_gamma   90.00
#
_symmetry.space_group_name_H-M   'P 1'
#
loop_
_entity.id
_entity.type
_entity.pdbx_description
1 polymer ?
#
loop_
_entity_poly.entity_id
_entity_poly.type
_entity_poly.pdbx_seq_one_letter_code
_entity_poly.pdbx_strand_id
1 'polypeptide(L)'
;MARKRRNKAPEFDSDSESDSYSDSSTEGFDAMSQYALESPTAAIERFRSLYMDLGSDTVHGEGHPLVTLGAVLSQRLFKVDGGAGDYWRACIETELLLLLLDIIVDPNFFRHDRIFSDIVIICLSAFSRSWANTHPEESGPDCTTIPETVAEIFWERIEDVWDILWVGRENLRWPVRHSTGRVLDAVEGLVDDVRYLRYGPPDWIDDDPDAGLLIKSSILRLGFYTWVFGDLKISHNEGLVVFTCVCRLRDERGAGLTNLVADLVDIIGGDQIVGHIHDTLKGPSRLVGDTVRNCFIALEAFLEHGGNSILDAYHRKPLCLATCVALRRHQARRQRPSLDRWHLRQDIRLWMEASTQIIQSCRSFLLESLPPPPTKGHELMTLLIHGIGLIFAFYDLEQPSEKQGRLLSARTLPEDTEKCAERLKTCIGALCESIQSSRTGAMGCPRSVIDELCASKASWYALLFRLHRYPRATLDTSAALRMVVQSWMQLGLALAFFTSSGNNDAAALRARLCFWSRCEFHQRPSPKPLSVCKGCHDAWYCSKTCQRSDWKEGHRVECRRLMELDRQ
;
A
#
# COMPACT_ATOMS: atom_id res chain seq x y z
N MET A 1 1.78 -20.92 13.43
CA MET A 1 1.67 -21.18 11.97
C MET A 1 2.46 -20.10 11.24
N ALA A 2 3.80 -20.20 11.24
CA ALA A 2 4.64 -19.33 10.43
C ALA A 2 4.43 -19.73 8.96
N ARG A 3 3.86 -18.82 8.17
CA ARG A 3 3.51 -19.07 6.77
C ARG A 3 4.80 -18.89 5.96
N LYS A 4 5.35 -19.98 5.42
CA LYS A 4 6.47 -19.97 4.46
C LYS A 4 6.28 -18.83 3.45
N ARG A 5 7.08 -17.77 3.54
CA ARG A 5 7.35 -16.88 2.40
C ARG A 5 8.25 -17.68 1.46
N ARG A 6 7.67 -18.59 0.67
CA ARG A 6 8.26 -18.97 -0.61
C ARG A 6 8.02 -17.81 -1.57
N ASN A 7 8.70 -16.69 -1.33
CA ASN A 7 9.05 -15.84 -2.45
C ASN A 7 10.05 -16.69 -3.22
N LYS A 8 9.60 -17.32 -4.30
CA LYS A 8 10.52 -17.79 -5.32
C LYS A 8 11.35 -16.54 -5.62
N ALA A 9 12.66 -16.56 -5.32
CA ALA A 9 13.55 -15.49 -5.75
C ALA A 9 13.18 -15.21 -7.22
N PRO A 10 13.01 -13.96 -7.64
CA PRO A 10 12.68 -13.68 -9.03
C PRO A 10 13.63 -14.53 -9.86
N GLU A 11 13.06 -15.45 -10.66
CA GLU A 11 13.85 -16.17 -11.66
C GLU A 11 14.42 -15.07 -12.52
N PHE A 12 15.66 -14.68 -12.22
CA PHE A 12 16.44 -13.80 -13.04
C PHE A 12 16.51 -14.52 -14.37
N ASP A 13 15.79 -13.98 -15.35
CA ASP A 13 15.69 -14.57 -16.66
C ASP A 13 17.10 -14.48 -17.28
N SER A 14 17.91 -15.52 -17.07
CA SER A 14 19.28 -15.60 -17.57
C SER A 14 19.33 -15.56 -19.10
N ASP A 15 18.18 -15.72 -19.75
CA ASP A 15 18.05 -15.94 -21.18
C ASP A 15 17.68 -14.66 -21.95
N SER A 16 17.38 -13.54 -21.27
CA SER A 16 16.97 -12.29 -21.95
C SER A 16 18.06 -11.23 -22.15
N GLU A 17 19.30 -11.45 -21.70
CA GLU A 17 20.38 -10.43 -21.80
C GLU A 17 21.74 -11.02 -22.20
N SER A 18 21.84 -11.62 -23.39
CA SER A 18 23.13 -11.99 -24.01
C SER A 18 23.69 -10.90 -24.95
N ASP A 19 23.34 -9.62 -24.74
CA ASP A 19 23.71 -8.54 -25.66
C ASP A 19 25.09 -7.92 -25.36
N SER A 20 26.06 -8.29 -26.20
CA SER A 20 27.26 -7.52 -26.61
C SER A 20 28.23 -7.00 -25.54
N TYR A 21 28.60 -7.83 -24.55
CA TYR A 21 29.98 -7.76 -24.08
C TYR A 21 30.87 -8.34 -25.18
N SER A 22 31.92 -7.62 -25.59
CA SER A 22 32.87 -8.12 -26.59
C SER A 22 33.39 -9.50 -26.19
N ASP A 23 33.41 -10.47 -27.12
CA ASP A 23 33.80 -11.88 -26.91
C ASP A 23 35.13 -12.09 -26.14
N SER A 24 36.00 -11.08 -26.04
CA SER A 24 37.24 -11.17 -25.26
C SER A 24 37.08 -11.00 -23.74
N SER A 25 35.96 -10.46 -23.25
CA SER A 25 35.76 -10.25 -21.80
C SER A 25 35.08 -11.42 -21.09
N THR A 26 34.45 -12.33 -21.83
CA THR A 26 33.72 -13.49 -21.28
C THR A 26 34.67 -14.57 -20.74
N GLU A 27 35.77 -14.87 -21.43
CA GLU A 27 36.73 -15.90 -20.97
C GLU A 27 37.34 -15.59 -19.59
N GLY A 28 37.67 -14.31 -19.34
CA GLY A 28 38.20 -13.87 -18.05
C GLY A 28 37.18 -13.99 -16.91
N PHE A 29 35.92 -13.65 -17.19
CA PHE A 29 34.84 -13.76 -16.22
C PHE A 29 34.55 -15.22 -15.87
N ASP A 30 34.47 -16.11 -16.87
CA ASP A 30 34.22 -17.54 -16.66
C ASP A 30 35.33 -18.22 -15.84
N ALA A 31 36.59 -17.89 -16.15
CA ALA A 31 37.73 -18.38 -15.38
C ALA A 31 37.69 -17.91 -13.91
N MET A 32 37.38 -16.64 -13.65
CA MET A 32 37.22 -16.14 -12.29
C MET A 32 36.00 -16.74 -11.58
N SER A 33 34.91 -16.96 -12.31
CA SER A 33 33.69 -17.58 -11.80
C SER A 33 33.91 -19.03 -11.39
N GLN A 34 34.69 -19.78 -12.16
CA GLN A 34 35.11 -21.13 -11.81
C GLN A 34 36.06 -21.13 -10.62
N TYR A 35 37.03 -20.20 -10.59
CA TYR A 35 37.96 -20.04 -9.46
C TYR A 35 37.22 -19.74 -8.14
N ALA A 36 36.23 -18.84 -8.16
CA ALA A 36 35.41 -18.52 -6.99
C ALA A 36 34.53 -19.69 -6.54
N LEU A 37 34.20 -20.62 -7.44
CA LEU A 37 33.45 -21.83 -7.11
C LEU A 37 34.36 -22.89 -6.46
N GLU A 38 35.55 -23.09 -7.00
CA GLU A 38 36.51 -24.11 -6.53
C GLU A 38 37.23 -23.69 -5.24
N SER A 39 37.41 -22.39 -5.02
CA SER A 39 38.19 -21.85 -3.89
C SER A 39 37.62 -20.51 -3.41
N PRO A 40 36.42 -20.51 -2.81
CA PRO A 40 35.71 -19.28 -2.43
C PRO A 40 36.51 -18.41 -1.45
N THR A 41 37.15 -19.01 -0.45
CA THR A 41 38.03 -18.30 0.50
C THR A 41 39.16 -17.58 -0.23
N ALA A 42 39.86 -18.27 -1.15
CA ALA A 42 40.96 -17.69 -1.90
C ALA A 42 40.52 -16.61 -2.88
N ALA A 43 39.29 -16.69 -3.41
CA ALA A 43 38.69 -15.64 -4.22
C ALA A 43 38.37 -14.39 -3.40
N ILE A 44 37.80 -14.55 -2.21
CA ILE A 44 37.49 -13.42 -1.33
C ILE A 44 38.76 -12.75 -0.82
N GLU A 45 39.77 -13.53 -0.40
CA GLU A 45 41.06 -12.97 0.03
C GLU A 45 41.78 -12.26 -1.11
N ARG A 46 41.66 -12.77 -2.34
CA ARG A 46 42.19 -12.06 -3.52
C ARG A 46 41.46 -10.73 -3.75
N PHE A 47 40.14 -10.68 -3.58
CA PHE A 47 39.37 -9.44 -3.67
C PHE A 47 39.82 -8.44 -2.60
N ARG A 48 40.00 -8.90 -1.34
CA ARG A 48 40.53 -8.11 -0.24
C ARG A 48 41.92 -7.55 -0.54
N SER A 49 42.87 -8.39 -0.98
CA SER A 49 44.23 -7.96 -1.33
C SER A 49 44.20 -6.89 -2.43
N LEU A 50 43.45 -7.11 -3.51
CA LEU A 50 43.34 -6.16 -4.61
C LEU A 50 42.78 -4.80 -4.16
N TYR A 51 41.84 -4.78 -3.20
CA TYR A 51 41.33 -3.53 -2.64
C TYR A 51 42.38 -2.84 -1.75
N MET A 52 43.05 -3.59 -0.88
CA MET A 52 44.07 -3.03 0.02
C MET A 52 45.29 -2.49 -0.73
N ASP A 53 45.68 -3.14 -1.84
CA ASP A 53 46.78 -2.72 -2.71
C ASP A 53 46.47 -1.41 -3.46
N LEU A 54 45.19 -1.02 -3.57
CA LEU A 54 44.77 0.24 -4.20
C LEU A 54 45.17 1.45 -3.35
N GLY A 55 45.22 1.31 -2.02
CA GLY A 55 45.54 2.40 -1.11
C GLY A 55 44.59 3.60 -1.27
N SER A 56 45.11 4.73 -1.72
CA SER A 56 44.33 5.96 -2.00
C SER A 56 43.90 6.13 -3.46
N ASP A 57 44.30 5.21 -4.33
CA ASP A 57 43.98 5.29 -5.76
C ASP A 57 42.50 4.94 -6.00
N THR A 58 41.97 5.38 -7.14
CA THR A 58 40.59 5.08 -7.56
C THR A 58 40.57 3.93 -8.56
N VAL A 59 39.55 3.08 -8.48
CA VAL A 59 39.33 2.02 -9.46
C VAL A 59 38.85 2.69 -10.74
N HIS A 60 39.43 2.33 -11.88
CA HIS A 60 39.05 2.89 -13.17
C HIS A 60 38.80 1.80 -14.20
N GLY A 61 37.61 1.82 -14.80
CA GLY A 61 37.25 0.98 -15.94
C GLY A 61 36.80 -0.43 -15.60
N GLU A 62 35.98 -0.99 -16.51
CA GLU A 62 35.36 -2.32 -16.40
C GLU A 62 36.37 -3.48 -16.34
N GLY A 63 37.53 -3.31 -16.98
CA GLY A 63 38.58 -4.33 -17.06
C GLY A 63 39.41 -4.49 -15.78
N HIS A 64 39.13 -3.71 -14.72
CA HIS A 64 39.90 -3.81 -13.50
C HIS A 64 39.65 -5.16 -12.80
N PRO A 65 40.68 -5.90 -12.35
CA PRO A 65 40.51 -7.21 -11.72
C PRO A 65 39.55 -7.20 -10.52
N LEU A 66 39.55 -6.10 -9.75
CA LEU A 66 38.64 -5.90 -8.62
C LEU A 66 37.16 -5.84 -9.05
N VAL A 67 36.87 -5.17 -10.17
CA VAL A 67 35.52 -5.08 -10.74
C VAL A 67 35.07 -6.45 -11.23
N THR A 68 35.91 -7.15 -11.99
CA THR A 68 35.58 -8.49 -12.52
C THR A 68 35.32 -9.48 -11.38
N LEU A 69 36.21 -9.52 -10.38
CA LEU A 69 36.07 -10.42 -9.25
C LEU A 69 34.87 -10.06 -8.38
N GLY A 70 34.63 -8.78 -8.11
CA GLY A 70 33.45 -8.33 -7.38
C GLY A 70 32.14 -8.73 -8.09
N ALA A 71 32.07 -8.61 -9.42
CA ALA A 71 30.92 -9.05 -10.20
C ALA A 71 30.67 -10.55 -10.03
N VAL A 72 31.72 -11.37 -10.10
CA VAL A 72 31.65 -12.81 -9.82
C VAL A 72 31.14 -13.09 -8.41
N LEU A 73 31.69 -12.41 -7.40
CA LEU A 73 31.27 -12.59 -6.01
C LEU A 73 29.78 -12.25 -5.83
N SER A 74 29.32 -11.15 -6.44
CA SER A 74 27.91 -10.73 -6.39
C SER A 74 26.98 -11.78 -6.98
N GLN A 75 27.32 -12.33 -8.15
CA GLN A 75 26.53 -13.36 -8.84
C GLN A 75 26.47 -14.65 -8.01
N ARG A 76 27.56 -15.01 -7.34
CA ARG A 76 27.62 -16.19 -6.48
C ARG A 76 26.78 -16.01 -5.22
N LEU A 77 26.85 -14.85 -4.56
CA LEU A 77 26.04 -14.54 -3.39
C LEU A 77 24.53 -14.67 -3.68
N PHE A 78 24.04 -14.22 -4.84
CA PHE A 78 22.63 -14.41 -5.21
C PHE A 78 22.21 -15.85 -5.43
N LYS A 79 23.15 -16.75 -5.75
CA LYS A 79 22.90 -18.18 -5.97
C LYS A 79 23.02 -19.01 -4.68
N VAL A 80 23.41 -18.41 -3.56
CA VAL A 80 23.46 -19.12 -2.27
C VAL A 80 22.04 -19.30 -1.75
N ASP A 81 21.48 -20.48 -1.95
CA ASP A 81 20.17 -20.84 -1.40
C ASP A 81 20.28 -21.04 0.12
N GLY A 82 19.82 -20.05 0.89
CA GLY A 82 19.50 -20.20 2.32
C GLY A 82 20.69 -20.37 3.26
N GLY A 83 21.84 -19.76 2.97
CA GLY A 83 23.00 -19.78 3.88
C GLY A 83 23.67 -21.15 4.03
N ALA A 84 23.35 -22.11 3.16
CA ALA A 84 23.99 -23.42 3.15
C ALA A 84 25.08 -23.49 2.07
N GLY A 85 26.24 -24.05 2.44
CA GLY A 85 27.31 -24.39 1.50
C GLY A 85 28.65 -23.73 1.80
N ASP A 86 29.68 -24.25 1.13
CA ASP A 86 31.08 -23.84 1.36
C ASP A 86 31.33 -22.37 1.01
N TYR A 87 30.55 -21.81 0.08
CA TYR A 87 30.65 -20.40 -0.28
C TYR A 87 30.18 -19.47 0.85
N TRP A 88 29.04 -19.74 1.47
CA TRP A 88 28.54 -18.95 2.62
C TRP A 88 29.49 -19.02 3.80
N ARG A 89 29.98 -20.23 4.10
CA ARG A 89 31.00 -20.45 5.14
C ARG A 89 32.25 -19.61 4.86
N ALA A 90 32.76 -19.65 3.62
CA ALA A 90 33.91 -18.84 3.23
C ALA A 90 33.65 -17.34 3.40
N CYS A 91 32.45 -16.82 3.07
CA CYS A 91 32.13 -15.41 3.29
C CYS A 91 32.13 -15.02 4.78
N ILE A 92 31.71 -15.91 5.68
CA ILE A 92 31.75 -15.69 7.12
C ILE A 92 33.19 -15.75 7.64
N GLU A 93 33.93 -16.81 7.29
CA GLU A 93 35.30 -17.04 7.76
C GLU A 93 36.28 -15.95 7.29
N THR A 94 36.05 -15.38 6.10
CA THR A 94 36.87 -14.29 5.55
C THR A 94 36.32 -12.90 5.91
N GLU A 95 35.28 -12.81 6.73
CA GLU A 95 34.64 -11.54 7.13
C GLU A 95 34.29 -10.64 5.93
N LEU A 96 33.80 -11.23 4.83
CA LEU A 96 33.46 -10.49 3.61
C LEU A 96 32.48 -9.36 3.89
N LEU A 97 31.50 -9.59 4.78
CA LEU A 97 30.53 -8.57 5.17
C LEU A 97 31.22 -7.31 5.68
N LEU A 98 32.17 -7.44 6.61
CA LEU A 98 32.86 -6.30 7.22
C LEU A 98 33.71 -5.56 6.19
N LEU A 99 34.37 -6.31 5.29
CA LEU A 99 35.10 -5.71 4.17
C LEU A 99 34.19 -4.85 3.27
N LEU A 100 32.98 -5.32 2.94
CA LEU A 100 32.05 -4.56 2.10
C LEU A 100 31.58 -3.28 2.81
N LEU A 101 31.34 -3.32 4.12
CA LEU A 101 31.01 -2.13 4.91
C LEU A 101 32.17 -1.12 4.89
N ASP A 102 33.40 -1.58 5.12
CA ASP A 102 34.60 -0.72 5.12
C ASP A 102 34.80 -0.03 3.77
N ILE A 103 34.57 -0.76 2.66
CA ILE A 103 34.64 -0.19 1.31
C ILE A 103 33.60 0.92 1.12
N ILE A 104 32.36 0.72 1.57
CA ILE A 104 31.29 1.71 1.39
C ILE A 104 31.48 2.93 2.32
N VAL A 105 31.98 2.72 3.54
CA VAL A 105 32.23 3.80 4.51
C VAL A 105 33.42 4.68 4.10
N ASP A 106 34.26 4.25 3.14
CA ASP A 106 35.33 5.08 2.58
C ASP A 106 34.75 6.39 1.99
N PRO A 107 35.24 7.58 2.40
CA PRO A 107 34.79 8.86 1.85
C PRO A 107 34.98 9.00 0.32
N ASN A 108 35.85 8.19 -0.27
CA ASN A 108 36.10 8.12 -1.71
C ASN A 108 35.26 7.03 -2.39
N PHE A 109 34.31 6.39 -1.71
CA PHE A 109 33.51 5.29 -2.27
C PHE A 109 32.86 5.64 -3.62
N PHE A 110 32.29 6.84 -3.75
CA PHE A 110 31.70 7.34 -4.99
C PHE A 110 32.69 8.01 -5.96
N ARG A 111 33.99 8.06 -5.62
CA ARG A 111 35.07 8.48 -6.53
C ARG A 111 35.64 7.32 -7.36
N HIS A 112 35.45 6.09 -6.91
CA HIS A 112 35.76 4.92 -7.72
C HIS A 112 34.87 4.86 -8.97
N ASP A 113 35.29 4.03 -9.94
CA ASP A 113 34.43 3.66 -11.06
C ASP A 113 33.06 3.20 -10.56
N ARG A 114 32.00 3.72 -11.17
CA ARG A 114 30.64 3.44 -10.73
C ARG A 114 30.34 1.95 -10.70
N ILE A 115 30.84 1.18 -11.66
CA ILE A 115 30.55 -0.25 -11.77
C ILE A 115 31.09 -0.97 -10.54
N PHE A 116 32.24 -0.53 -10.01
CA PHE A 116 32.76 -1.03 -8.74
C PHE A 116 31.81 -0.72 -7.58
N SER A 117 31.38 0.54 -7.42
CA SER A 117 30.47 0.94 -6.34
C SER A 117 29.14 0.17 -6.41
N ASP A 118 28.56 0.03 -7.61
CA ASP A 118 27.32 -0.72 -7.85
C ASP A 118 27.51 -2.19 -7.43
N ILE A 119 28.61 -2.83 -7.83
CA ILE A 119 28.94 -4.21 -7.46
C ILE A 119 29.06 -4.40 -5.96
N VAL A 120 29.73 -3.48 -5.26
CA VAL A 120 29.92 -3.57 -3.79
C VAL A 120 28.56 -3.47 -3.08
N ILE A 121 27.70 -2.54 -3.48
CA ILE A 121 26.32 -2.42 -2.95
C ILE A 121 25.53 -3.70 -3.22
N ILE A 122 25.62 -4.24 -4.43
CA ILE A 122 24.94 -5.47 -4.83
C ILE A 122 25.44 -6.66 -4.00
N CYS A 123 26.75 -6.79 -3.78
CA CYS A 123 27.33 -7.80 -2.90
C CYS A 123 26.78 -7.69 -1.47
N LEU A 124 26.75 -6.48 -0.90
CA LEU A 124 26.23 -6.26 0.45
C LEU A 124 24.75 -6.64 0.54
N SER A 125 23.92 -6.21 -0.43
CA SER A 125 22.52 -6.60 -0.54
C SER A 125 22.34 -8.12 -0.60
N ALA A 126 23.07 -8.80 -1.48
CA ALA A 126 22.98 -10.25 -1.65
C ALA A 126 23.43 -11.01 -0.39
N PHE A 127 24.46 -10.51 0.31
CA PHE A 127 24.90 -11.06 1.58
C PHE A 127 23.82 -10.90 2.66
N SER A 128 23.29 -9.67 2.85
CA SER A 128 22.24 -9.40 3.84
C SER A 128 20.98 -10.21 3.60
N ARG A 129 20.60 -10.43 2.33
CA ARG A 129 19.50 -11.33 1.97
C ARG A 129 19.76 -12.78 2.36
N SER A 130 20.98 -13.27 2.11
CA SER A 130 21.38 -14.62 2.49
C SER A 130 21.34 -14.79 4.01
N TRP A 131 21.79 -13.77 4.75
CA TRP A 131 21.66 -13.73 6.20
C TRP A 131 20.19 -13.74 6.65
N ALA A 132 19.35 -12.86 6.11
CA ALA A 132 17.93 -12.77 6.46
C ALA A 132 17.17 -14.09 6.25
N ASN A 133 17.55 -14.85 5.22
CA ASN A 133 16.98 -16.15 4.91
C ASN A 133 17.54 -17.31 5.76
N THR A 134 18.62 -17.08 6.51
CA THR A 134 19.20 -18.08 7.41
C THR A 134 18.38 -18.11 8.70
N HIS A 135 17.49 -19.09 8.85
CA HIS A 135 16.65 -19.22 10.05
C HIS A 135 17.25 -20.25 11.02
N PRO A 136 17.67 -19.84 12.24
CA PRO A 136 18.30 -20.75 13.21
C PRO A 136 17.48 -22.00 13.52
N GLU A 137 16.15 -21.89 13.48
CA GLU A 137 15.22 -22.99 13.80
C GLU A 137 15.00 -23.98 12.65
N GLU A 138 15.16 -23.54 11.40
CA GLU A 138 14.91 -24.39 10.22
C GLU A 138 16.20 -24.95 9.62
N SER A 139 17.32 -24.29 9.89
CA SER A 139 18.61 -24.71 9.36
C SER A 139 19.16 -25.86 10.21
N GLY A 140 19.57 -26.95 9.54
CA GLY A 140 20.17 -28.11 10.21
C GLY A 140 21.46 -27.75 11.00
N PRO A 141 22.00 -28.70 11.78
CA PRO A 141 23.16 -28.48 12.64
C PRO A 141 24.43 -27.98 11.90
N ASP A 142 24.48 -28.13 10.57
CA ASP A 142 25.60 -27.71 9.73
C ASP A 142 25.49 -26.25 9.23
N CYS A 143 24.45 -25.52 9.62
CA CYS A 143 24.25 -24.15 9.19
C CYS A 143 25.21 -23.20 9.90
N THR A 144 26.09 -22.55 9.13
CA THR A 144 26.99 -21.54 9.67
C THR A 144 26.20 -20.25 9.94
N THR A 145 25.98 -19.94 11.22
CA THR A 145 25.40 -18.67 11.66
C THR A 145 26.46 -17.59 11.69
N ILE A 146 26.05 -16.34 11.47
CA ILE A 146 26.98 -15.21 11.62
C ILE A 146 27.39 -15.08 13.10
N PRO A 147 28.70 -14.97 13.39
CA PRO A 147 29.18 -14.76 14.75
C PRO A 147 28.56 -13.50 15.37
N GLU A 148 28.21 -13.56 16.65
CA GLU A 148 27.61 -12.43 17.38
C GLU A 148 28.48 -11.17 17.29
N THR A 149 29.80 -11.31 17.41
CA THR A 149 30.76 -10.21 17.26
C THR A 149 30.71 -9.54 15.88
N VAL A 150 30.53 -10.32 14.80
CA VAL A 150 30.40 -9.79 13.44
C VAL A 150 29.05 -9.06 13.27
N ALA A 151 27.99 -9.60 13.88
CA ALA A 151 26.68 -8.94 13.86
C ALA A 151 26.69 -7.61 14.61
N GLU A 152 27.33 -7.54 15.78
CA GLU A 152 27.51 -6.29 16.54
C GLU A 152 28.22 -5.21 15.71
N ILE A 153 29.35 -5.57 15.08
CA ILE A 153 30.11 -4.64 14.23
C ILE A 153 29.27 -4.21 13.01
N PHE A 154 28.51 -5.14 12.41
CA PHE A 154 27.61 -4.81 11.30
C PHE A 154 26.60 -3.74 11.71
N TRP A 155 25.96 -3.87 12.87
CA TRP A 155 24.98 -2.90 13.35
C TRP A 155 25.58 -1.54 13.67
N GLU A 156 26.83 -1.50 14.14
CA GLU A 156 27.56 -0.25 14.35
C GLU A 156 27.86 0.45 13.01
N ARG A 157 28.33 -0.31 12.01
CA ARG A 157 28.81 0.24 10.73
C ARG A 157 27.72 0.50 9.68
N ILE A 158 26.58 -0.19 9.75
CA ILE A 158 25.53 -0.05 8.73
C ILE A 158 24.91 1.35 8.73
N GLU A 159 24.93 2.06 9.85
CA GLU A 159 24.47 3.46 9.93
C GLU A 159 25.39 4.39 9.12
N ASP A 160 26.71 4.21 9.23
CA ASP A 160 27.68 4.96 8.42
C ASP A 160 27.49 4.70 6.92
N VAL A 161 27.19 3.44 6.56
CA VAL A 161 26.85 3.06 5.17
C VAL A 161 25.64 3.85 4.68
N TRP A 162 24.58 3.97 5.50
CA TRP A 162 23.40 4.75 5.11
C TRP A 162 23.71 6.21 4.90
N ASP A 163 24.56 6.80 5.74
CA ASP A 163 24.95 8.20 5.61
C ASP A 163 25.78 8.43 4.33
N ILE A 164 26.75 7.56 4.02
CA ILE A 164 27.51 7.66 2.78
C ILE A 164 26.61 7.50 1.55
N LEU A 165 25.78 6.45 1.50
CA LEU A 165 24.86 6.21 0.38
C LEU A 165 23.86 7.34 0.21
N TRP A 166 23.38 7.93 1.31
CA TRP A 166 22.49 9.08 1.27
C TRP A 166 23.18 10.33 0.74
N VAL A 167 24.40 10.64 1.19
CA VAL A 167 25.19 11.77 0.68
C VAL A 167 25.47 11.60 -0.82
N GLY A 168 25.80 10.38 -1.26
CA GLY A 168 26.09 10.06 -2.66
C GLY A 168 24.89 9.64 -3.51
N ARG A 169 23.66 9.80 -3.04
CA ARG A 169 22.42 9.30 -3.69
C ARG A 169 22.22 9.73 -5.16
N GLU A 170 22.77 10.85 -5.58
CA GLU A 170 22.70 11.29 -6.98
C GLU A 170 23.56 10.41 -7.91
N ASN A 171 24.65 9.82 -7.38
CA ASN A 171 25.47 8.85 -8.13
C ASN A 171 24.70 7.55 -8.40
N LEU A 172 23.72 7.20 -7.54
CA LEU A 172 22.88 6.01 -7.71
C LEU A 172 21.90 6.14 -8.89
N ARG A 173 21.48 7.36 -9.23
CA ARG A 173 20.45 7.63 -10.25
C ARG A 173 20.93 7.56 -11.70
N TRP A 174 22.24 7.57 -11.94
CA TRP A 174 22.74 7.96 -13.25
C TRP A 174 22.32 6.94 -14.32
N PRO A 175 21.82 7.36 -15.50
CA PRO A 175 21.28 6.46 -16.51
C PRO A 175 22.43 5.73 -17.24
N VAL A 176 22.76 4.52 -16.82
CA VAL A 176 23.42 3.57 -17.75
C VAL A 176 22.30 2.86 -18.48
N ARG A 177 22.48 2.63 -19.78
CA ARG A 177 21.46 2.04 -20.65
C ARG A 177 20.85 0.72 -20.12
N HIS A 178 21.48 0.03 -19.16
CA HIS A 178 21.02 -1.28 -18.64
C HIS A 178 21.21 -1.58 -17.13
N SER A 179 21.80 -0.69 -16.30
CA SER A 179 22.14 -1.04 -14.90
C SER A 179 21.50 -0.20 -13.80
N THR A 180 20.95 1.00 -14.08
CA THR A 180 20.46 1.91 -13.04
C THR A 180 19.37 1.30 -12.15
N GLY A 181 18.51 0.45 -12.71
CA GLY A 181 17.52 -0.28 -11.92
C GLY A 181 18.16 -1.18 -10.87
N ARG A 182 19.22 -1.93 -11.24
CA ARG A 182 19.81 -2.96 -10.39
C ARG A 182 20.39 -2.42 -9.09
N VAL A 183 21.08 -1.27 -9.13
CA VAL A 183 21.67 -0.70 -7.90
C VAL A 183 20.59 -0.13 -6.99
N LEU A 184 19.57 0.55 -7.53
CA LEU A 184 18.45 1.04 -6.73
C LEU A 184 17.66 -0.12 -6.11
N ASP A 185 17.44 -1.20 -6.87
CA ASP A 185 16.80 -2.43 -6.39
C ASP A 185 17.66 -3.13 -5.32
N ALA A 186 18.99 -3.11 -5.45
CA ALA A 186 19.91 -3.66 -4.45
C ALA A 186 19.89 -2.84 -3.16
N VAL A 187 19.87 -1.51 -3.24
CA VAL A 187 19.71 -0.66 -2.05
C VAL A 187 18.34 -0.86 -1.41
N GLU A 188 17.26 -0.87 -2.20
CA GLU A 188 15.90 -1.15 -1.69
C GLU A 188 15.83 -2.52 -1.00
N GLY A 189 16.41 -3.55 -1.62
CA GLY A 189 16.54 -4.88 -1.04
C GLY A 189 17.34 -4.89 0.24
N LEU A 190 18.48 -4.19 0.28
CA LEU A 190 19.31 -4.07 1.48
C LEU A 190 18.55 -3.39 2.61
N VAL A 191 17.75 -2.37 2.32
CA VAL A 191 16.87 -1.72 3.31
C VAL A 191 15.87 -2.72 3.91
N ASP A 192 15.25 -3.57 3.09
CA ASP A 192 14.34 -4.61 3.61
C ASP A 192 15.07 -5.68 4.41
N ASP A 193 16.19 -6.17 3.89
CA ASP A 193 16.97 -7.24 4.52
C ASP A 193 17.49 -6.78 5.89
N VAL A 194 17.99 -5.54 5.99
CA VAL A 194 18.43 -4.93 7.26
C VAL A 194 17.25 -4.73 8.22
N ARG A 195 16.10 -4.25 7.72
CA ARG A 195 14.87 -4.14 8.51
C ARG A 195 14.45 -5.52 9.05
N TYR A 196 14.46 -6.54 8.20
CA TYR A 196 14.07 -7.90 8.57
C TYR A 196 15.04 -8.51 9.58
N LEU A 197 16.34 -8.33 9.40
CA LEU A 197 17.35 -8.80 10.35
C LEU A 197 17.20 -8.16 11.73
N ARG A 198 16.83 -6.87 11.78
CA ARG A 198 16.71 -6.15 13.05
C ARG A 198 15.38 -6.36 13.76
N TYR A 199 14.27 -6.39 13.02
CA TYR A 199 12.91 -6.34 13.58
C TYR A 199 12.06 -7.56 13.22
N GLY A 200 12.57 -8.44 12.36
CA GLY A 200 11.82 -9.58 11.85
C GLY A 200 10.73 -9.22 10.85
N PRO A 201 9.71 -10.10 10.72
CA PRO A 201 8.56 -9.88 9.87
C PRO A 201 7.83 -8.55 10.18
N PRO A 202 7.26 -7.86 9.16
CA PRO A 202 6.58 -6.58 9.33
C PRO A 202 5.50 -6.55 10.43
N ASP A 203 4.84 -7.69 10.65
CA ASP A 203 3.77 -7.82 11.65
C ASP A 203 4.27 -7.66 13.10
N TRP A 204 5.59 -7.65 13.33
CA TRP A 204 6.18 -7.55 14.67
C TRP A 204 6.62 -6.12 15.03
N ILE A 205 6.66 -5.21 14.05
CA ILE A 205 7.16 -3.85 14.24
C ILE A 205 6.20 -3.00 15.08
N ASP A 206 4.89 -3.25 14.99
CA ASP A 206 3.87 -2.42 15.65
C ASP A 206 4.03 -2.42 17.20
N ASP A 207 4.72 -3.40 17.79
CA ASP A 207 4.93 -3.53 19.24
C ASP A 207 6.35 -3.17 19.71
N ASP A 208 7.29 -2.85 18.80
CA ASP A 208 8.70 -2.62 19.16
C ASP A 208 8.96 -1.14 19.58
N PRO A 209 9.28 -0.86 20.86
CA PRO A 209 9.57 0.49 21.32
C PRO A 209 10.80 1.12 20.66
N ASP A 210 11.72 0.31 20.15
CA ASP A 210 12.99 0.72 19.54
C ASP A 210 12.91 0.92 18.02
N ALA A 211 11.75 0.64 17.41
CA ALA A 211 11.49 1.01 16.02
C ALA A 211 11.58 2.54 15.79
N GLY A 212 11.53 3.34 16.86
CA GLY A 212 11.81 4.78 16.84
C GLY A 212 13.24 5.15 16.41
N LEU A 213 14.20 4.22 16.50
CA LEU A 213 15.60 4.45 16.09
C LEU A 213 15.78 4.47 14.57
N LEU A 214 14.95 3.72 13.82
CA LEU A 214 14.90 3.79 12.35
C LEU A 214 14.66 5.21 11.84
N ILE A 215 14.07 6.08 12.68
CA ILE A 215 13.55 7.36 12.22
C ILE A 215 14.59 8.48 12.20
N LYS A 216 15.75 8.24 12.78
CA LYS A 216 16.90 9.15 12.61
C LYS A 216 17.73 8.78 11.39
N SER A 217 17.61 7.55 10.91
CA SER A 217 18.61 7.01 10.00
C SER A 217 18.31 7.32 8.55
N SER A 218 19.41 7.57 7.84
CA SER A 218 19.45 7.77 6.40
C SER A 218 18.83 6.60 5.62
N ILE A 219 18.66 5.42 6.25
CA ILE A 219 17.99 4.25 5.66
C ILE A 219 16.57 4.55 5.15
N LEU A 220 15.76 5.31 5.89
CA LEU A 220 14.38 5.61 5.49
C LEU A 220 14.36 6.55 4.30
N ARG A 221 15.23 7.55 4.37
CA ARG A 221 15.34 8.55 3.31
C ARG A 221 15.80 7.88 2.01
N LEU A 222 16.81 7.03 2.12
CA LEU A 222 17.37 6.28 1.02
C LEU A 222 16.38 5.23 0.49
N GLY A 223 15.68 4.49 1.35
CA GLY A 223 14.65 3.53 0.95
C GLY A 223 13.51 4.20 0.19
N PHE A 224 12.99 5.32 0.68
CA PHE A 224 11.93 6.04 -0.04
C PHE A 224 12.44 6.67 -1.35
N TYR A 225 13.65 7.24 -1.34
CA TYR A 225 14.29 7.78 -2.54
C TYR A 225 14.49 6.72 -3.63
N THR A 226 15.04 5.57 -3.27
CA THR A 226 15.27 4.46 -4.20
C THR A 226 13.97 3.92 -4.77
N TRP A 227 12.89 3.86 -3.97
CA TRP A 227 11.56 3.52 -4.46
C TRP A 227 11.07 4.53 -5.51
N VAL A 228 11.13 5.85 -5.24
CA VAL A 228 10.64 6.87 -6.19
C VAL A 228 11.42 6.88 -7.51
N PHE A 229 12.74 6.62 -7.47
CA PHE A 229 13.59 6.62 -8.68
C PHE A 229 13.81 5.25 -9.29
N GLY A 230 13.33 4.18 -8.65
CA GLY A 230 13.42 2.81 -9.14
C GLY A 230 12.47 2.53 -10.30
N ASP A 231 12.71 1.42 -11.01
CA ASP A 231 11.80 0.95 -12.07
C ASP A 231 10.57 0.27 -11.45
N LEU A 232 9.38 0.82 -11.71
CA LEU A 232 8.09 0.25 -11.29
C LEU A 232 7.87 -1.21 -11.74
N LYS A 233 8.59 -1.69 -12.75
CA LYS A 233 8.49 -3.08 -13.21
C LYS A 233 9.23 -4.07 -12.30
N ILE A 234 10.28 -3.61 -11.61
CA ILE A 234 11.23 -4.45 -10.88
C ILE A 234 11.14 -4.18 -9.37
N SER A 235 10.88 -2.92 -8.97
CA SER A 235 10.89 -2.50 -7.57
C SER A 235 9.99 -3.36 -6.67
N HIS A 236 10.59 -3.76 -5.55
CA HIS A 236 9.97 -4.62 -4.56
C HIS A 236 9.01 -3.86 -3.62
N ASN A 237 8.96 -2.51 -3.72
CA ASN A 237 8.19 -1.61 -2.85
C ASN A 237 8.61 -1.67 -1.38
N GLU A 238 9.77 -2.23 -1.07
CA GLU A 238 10.24 -2.34 0.29
C GLU A 238 10.60 -0.97 0.86
N GLY A 239 11.17 -0.08 0.05
CA GLY A 239 11.45 1.30 0.46
C GLY A 239 10.18 2.03 0.89
N LEU A 240 9.08 1.80 0.17
CA LEU A 240 7.75 2.28 0.54
C LEU A 240 7.23 1.60 1.83
N VAL A 241 7.39 0.28 1.98
CA VAL A 241 6.99 -0.45 3.19
C VAL A 241 7.68 0.15 4.42
N VAL A 242 9.01 0.29 4.38
CA VAL A 242 9.78 0.80 5.53
C VAL A 242 9.35 2.23 5.88
N PHE A 243 9.18 3.09 4.87
CA PHE A 243 8.67 4.45 5.08
C PHE A 243 7.31 4.45 5.77
N THR A 244 6.37 3.62 5.32
CA THR A 244 5.01 3.59 5.88
C THR A 244 4.91 2.94 7.26
N CYS A 245 5.78 1.98 7.59
CA CYS A 245 5.90 1.47 8.96
C CYS A 245 6.24 2.62 9.92
N VAL A 246 7.15 3.51 9.51
CA VAL A 246 7.55 4.66 10.32
C VAL A 246 6.47 5.72 10.43
N CYS A 247 5.68 5.97 9.37
CA CYS A 247 4.52 6.84 9.47
C CYS A 247 3.56 6.36 10.57
N ARG A 248 3.24 5.06 10.60
CA ARG A 248 2.32 4.48 11.60
C ARG A 248 2.82 4.60 13.03
N LEU A 249 4.11 4.34 13.27
CA LEU A 249 4.70 4.41 14.61
C LEU A 249 4.73 5.84 15.17
N ARG A 250 4.65 6.87 14.31
CA ARG A 250 4.81 8.28 14.72
C ARG A 250 3.52 9.05 14.92
N ASP A 251 2.40 8.63 14.35
CA ASP A 251 1.11 9.22 14.69
C ASP A 251 0.85 9.16 16.21
N GLU A 252 1.50 8.24 16.92
CA GLU A 252 1.45 8.11 18.37
C GLU A 252 2.44 9.01 19.15
N ARG A 253 3.49 9.56 18.49
CA ARG A 253 4.64 10.26 19.15
C ARG A 253 5.02 11.64 18.55
N GLY A 254 4.33 12.11 17.51
CA GLY A 254 4.05 13.53 17.20
C GLY A 254 5.09 14.41 16.48
N ALA A 255 6.40 14.36 16.78
CA ALA A 255 7.27 15.50 16.41
C ALA A 255 8.15 15.34 15.14
N GLY A 256 8.63 14.14 14.81
CA GLY A 256 9.71 14.04 13.82
C GLY A 256 9.28 13.78 12.37
N LEU A 257 8.05 13.31 12.13
CA LEU A 257 7.62 12.90 10.78
C LEU A 257 7.60 14.11 9.85
N THR A 258 7.20 15.28 10.36
CA THR A 258 7.18 16.53 9.61
C THR A 258 8.51 16.88 8.98
N ASN A 259 9.61 16.82 9.75
CA ASN A 259 10.94 17.14 9.23
C ASN A 259 11.41 16.13 8.19
N LEU A 260 11.18 14.83 8.43
CA LEU A 260 11.54 13.79 7.48
C LEU A 260 10.80 13.95 6.15
N VAL A 261 9.50 14.21 6.20
CA VAL A 261 8.68 14.41 5.01
C VAL A 261 9.10 15.68 4.28
N ALA A 262 9.30 16.79 4.98
CA ALA A 262 9.76 18.05 4.39
C ALA A 262 11.13 17.86 3.69
N ASP A 263 12.10 17.23 4.37
CA ASP A 263 13.43 16.91 3.80
C ASP A 263 13.28 16.11 2.49
N LEU A 264 12.43 15.08 2.49
CA LEU A 264 12.20 14.23 1.31
C LEU A 264 11.56 15.01 0.17
N VAL A 265 10.59 15.88 0.46
CA VAL A 265 9.94 16.72 -0.55
C VAL A 265 10.93 17.70 -1.17
N ASP A 266 11.79 18.32 -0.37
CA ASP A 266 12.81 19.24 -0.86
C ASP A 266 13.84 18.56 -1.75
N ILE A 267 14.19 17.31 -1.45
CA ILE A 267 15.22 16.54 -2.17
C ILE A 267 14.66 15.85 -3.42
N ILE A 268 13.49 15.23 -3.32
CA ILE A 268 12.90 14.41 -4.38
C ILE A 268 12.06 15.27 -5.33
N GLY A 269 11.37 16.25 -4.77
CA GLY A 269 10.37 17.07 -5.45
C GLY A 269 8.96 16.48 -5.37
N GLY A 270 7.98 17.34 -5.12
CA GLY A 270 6.58 16.93 -4.96
C GLY A 270 6.00 16.27 -6.21
N ASP A 271 6.35 16.76 -7.41
CA ASP A 271 5.87 16.18 -8.68
C ASP A 271 6.38 14.75 -8.90
N GLN A 272 7.60 14.45 -8.49
CA GLN A 272 8.20 13.13 -8.59
C GLN A 272 7.52 12.17 -7.62
N ILE A 273 7.29 12.59 -6.36
CA ILE A 273 6.62 11.77 -5.35
C ILE A 273 5.18 11.44 -5.77
N VAL A 274 4.38 12.48 -6.03
CA VAL A 274 2.97 12.33 -6.44
C VAL A 274 2.89 11.61 -7.78
N GLY A 275 3.81 11.93 -8.69
CA GLY A 275 3.98 11.31 -9.99
C GLY A 275 4.14 9.80 -9.88
N HIS A 276 5.11 9.37 -9.09
CA HIS A 276 5.44 7.98 -8.86
C HIS A 276 4.29 7.24 -8.17
N ILE A 277 3.71 7.77 -7.08
CA ILE A 277 2.54 7.15 -6.41
C ILE A 277 1.39 6.94 -7.40
N HIS A 278 1.09 7.95 -8.22
CA HIS A 278 0.06 7.84 -9.24
C HIS A 278 0.35 6.73 -10.24
N ASP A 279 1.59 6.63 -10.71
CA ASP A 279 1.99 5.64 -11.71
C ASP A 279 2.03 4.23 -11.10
N THR A 280 2.40 4.08 -9.84
CA THR A 280 2.27 2.84 -9.05
C THR A 280 0.81 2.40 -8.94
N LEU A 281 -0.09 3.31 -8.56
CA LEU A 281 -1.53 3.00 -8.44
C LEU A 281 -2.17 2.65 -9.80
N LYS A 282 -1.75 3.31 -10.88
CA LYS A 282 -2.19 2.99 -12.25
C LYS A 282 -1.50 1.77 -12.85
N GLY A 283 -0.31 1.44 -12.37
CA GLY A 283 0.66 0.50 -12.94
C GLY A 283 0.12 -0.92 -13.15
N PRO A 284 0.93 -1.86 -13.68
CA PRO A 284 0.46 -3.18 -14.09
C PRO A 284 -0.21 -3.96 -12.95
N SER A 285 -0.98 -4.98 -13.35
CA SER A 285 -1.95 -5.71 -12.51
C SER A 285 -1.42 -6.24 -11.17
N ARG A 286 -0.10 -6.31 -10.96
CA ARG A 286 0.59 -6.95 -9.81
C ARG A 286 0.43 -6.24 -8.48
N LEU A 287 0.21 -4.93 -8.47
CA LEU A 287 0.13 -4.14 -7.24
C LEU A 287 -1.28 -4.23 -6.63
N VAL A 288 -1.41 -5.02 -5.56
CA VAL A 288 -2.63 -5.19 -4.74
C VAL A 288 -2.24 -5.39 -3.28
N GLY A 289 -3.17 -5.15 -2.35
CA GLY A 289 -2.94 -5.45 -0.93
C GLY A 289 -2.08 -4.38 -0.30
N ASP A 290 -1.06 -4.80 0.44
CA ASP A 290 -0.27 -3.90 1.29
C ASP A 290 0.46 -2.83 0.49
N THR A 291 0.93 -3.11 -0.72
CA THR A 291 1.59 -2.08 -1.55
C THR A 291 0.65 -0.91 -1.89
N VAL A 292 -0.60 -1.21 -2.24
CA VAL A 292 -1.61 -0.16 -2.53
C VAL A 292 -1.93 0.60 -1.26
N ARG A 293 -2.06 -0.11 -0.13
CA ARG A 293 -2.28 0.51 1.18
C ARG A 293 -1.12 1.44 1.55
N ASN A 294 0.11 1.00 1.37
CA ASN A 294 1.30 1.78 1.69
C ASN A 294 1.42 3.02 0.78
N CYS A 295 1.01 2.94 -0.49
CA CYS A 295 0.91 4.12 -1.35
C CYS A 295 -0.03 5.18 -0.76
N PHE A 296 -1.18 4.76 -0.21
CA PHE A 296 -2.14 5.69 0.39
C PHE A 296 -1.63 6.28 1.70
N ILE A 297 -1.00 5.48 2.56
CA ILE A 297 -0.40 5.96 3.82
C ILE A 297 0.70 6.97 3.54
N ALA A 298 1.60 6.64 2.59
CA ALA A 298 2.66 7.55 2.20
C ALA A 298 2.09 8.87 1.68
N LEU A 299 1.09 8.79 0.78
CA LEU A 299 0.43 9.97 0.24
C LEU A 299 -0.22 10.83 1.33
N GLU A 300 -0.90 10.24 2.31
CA GLU A 300 -1.49 10.98 3.44
C GLU A 300 -0.41 11.71 4.24
N ALA A 301 0.69 11.04 4.59
CA ALA A 301 1.81 11.66 5.28
C ALA A 301 2.41 12.84 4.47
N PHE A 302 2.58 12.68 3.15
CA PHE A 302 3.09 13.76 2.29
C PHE A 302 2.11 14.94 2.18
N LEU A 303 0.81 14.68 2.11
CA LEU A 303 -0.20 15.74 2.05
C LEU A 303 -0.32 16.52 3.36
N GLU A 304 -0.10 15.84 4.49
CA GLU A 304 -0.16 16.46 5.82
C GLU A 304 1.11 17.26 6.15
N HIS A 305 2.27 16.73 5.77
CA HIS A 305 3.56 17.25 6.24
C HIS A 305 4.46 17.83 5.14
N GLY A 306 4.16 17.57 3.87
CA GLY A 306 5.01 17.96 2.74
C GLY A 306 4.84 19.40 2.26
N GLY A 307 3.98 20.18 2.90
CA GLY A 307 3.75 21.58 2.56
C GLY A 307 3.12 21.81 1.18
N ASN A 308 3.24 23.04 0.68
CA ASN A 308 2.53 23.47 -0.53
C ASN A 308 3.03 22.78 -1.81
N SER A 309 4.30 22.40 -1.89
CA SER A 309 4.86 21.77 -3.10
C SER A 309 4.22 20.41 -3.39
N ILE A 310 3.92 19.60 -2.36
CA ILE A 310 3.16 18.36 -2.51
C ILE A 310 1.72 18.64 -2.88
N LEU A 311 1.08 19.63 -2.25
CA LEU A 311 -0.30 20.00 -2.60
C LEU A 311 -0.37 20.43 -4.07
N ASP A 312 0.51 21.31 -4.51
CA ASP A 312 0.57 21.77 -5.89
C ASP A 312 0.76 20.62 -6.89
N ALA A 313 1.65 19.66 -6.57
CA ALA A 313 1.85 18.46 -7.36
C ALA A 313 0.59 17.56 -7.39
N TYR A 314 -0.06 17.38 -6.24
CA TYR A 314 -1.33 16.65 -6.13
C TYR A 314 -2.43 17.28 -6.99
N HIS A 315 -2.53 18.60 -6.97
CA HIS A 315 -3.49 19.36 -7.78
C HIS A 315 -3.25 19.18 -9.29
N ARG A 316 -1.99 19.16 -9.72
CA ARG A 316 -1.62 18.88 -11.12
C ARG A 316 -1.91 17.44 -11.52
N LYS A 317 -1.75 16.48 -10.61
CA LYS A 317 -1.93 15.04 -10.89
C LYS A 317 -2.82 14.37 -9.83
N PRO A 318 -4.13 14.65 -9.80
CA PRO A 318 -5.01 14.09 -8.77
C PRO A 318 -5.07 12.56 -8.85
N LEU A 319 -5.08 11.92 -7.68
CA LEU A 319 -5.00 10.47 -7.59
C LEU A 319 -6.36 9.77 -7.51
N CYS A 320 -7.49 10.51 -7.49
CA CYS A 320 -8.82 9.92 -7.32
C CYS A 320 -9.12 8.78 -8.31
N LEU A 321 -8.86 9.01 -9.61
CA LEU A 321 -9.01 7.98 -10.65
C LEU A 321 -8.05 6.80 -10.44
N ALA A 322 -6.78 7.08 -10.13
CA ALA A 322 -5.75 6.05 -9.90
C ALA A 322 -6.13 5.16 -8.72
N THR A 323 -6.62 5.76 -7.64
CA THR A 323 -7.19 5.09 -6.46
C THR A 323 -8.38 4.21 -6.83
N CYS A 324 -9.33 4.71 -7.61
CA CYS A 324 -10.48 3.91 -8.08
C CYS A 324 -10.04 2.70 -8.93
N VAL A 325 -9.00 2.86 -9.76
CA VAL A 325 -8.43 1.77 -10.56
C VAL A 325 -7.75 0.73 -9.65
N ALA A 326 -6.94 1.17 -8.70
CA ALA A 326 -6.22 0.30 -7.77
C ALA A 326 -7.18 -0.52 -6.88
N LEU A 327 -8.23 0.12 -6.33
CA LEU A 327 -9.23 -0.56 -5.51
C LEU A 327 -10.03 -1.60 -6.32
N ARG A 328 -10.47 -1.26 -7.54
CA ARG A 328 -11.16 -2.23 -8.41
C ARG A 328 -10.27 -3.42 -8.75
N ARG A 329 -8.98 -3.20 -9.00
CA ARG A 329 -8.00 -4.26 -9.24
C ARG A 329 -7.81 -5.14 -7.99
N HIS A 330 -7.71 -4.53 -6.82
CA HIS A 330 -7.65 -5.24 -5.54
C HIS A 330 -8.85 -6.17 -5.35
N GLN A 331 -10.06 -5.65 -5.58
CA GLN A 331 -11.29 -6.42 -5.51
C GLN A 331 -11.35 -7.55 -6.55
N ALA A 332 -10.96 -7.28 -7.80
CA ALA A 332 -11.00 -8.28 -8.87
C ALA A 332 -10.11 -9.50 -8.57
N ARG A 333 -8.92 -9.29 -7.98
CA ARG A 333 -8.06 -10.40 -7.55
C ARG A 333 -8.60 -11.20 -6.38
N ARG A 334 -9.48 -10.58 -5.57
CA ARG A 334 -10.08 -11.19 -4.38
C ARG A 334 -11.34 -12.01 -4.66
N GLN A 335 -11.76 -12.22 -5.91
CA GLN A 335 -12.91 -13.05 -6.28
C GLN A 335 -12.78 -14.56 -5.92
N ARG A 336 -12.03 -14.92 -4.88
CA ARG A 336 -12.05 -16.24 -4.25
C ARG A 336 -13.32 -16.42 -3.39
N PRO A 337 -13.85 -17.65 -3.25
CA PRO A 337 -15.25 -17.86 -2.85
C PRO A 337 -15.61 -17.58 -1.39
N SER A 338 -14.63 -17.33 -0.50
CA SER A 338 -14.90 -17.09 0.92
C SER A 338 -14.31 -15.76 1.35
N LEU A 339 -15.14 -14.72 1.35
CA LEU A 339 -14.83 -13.46 2.02
C LEU A 339 -14.82 -13.74 3.53
N ASP A 340 -13.63 -13.92 4.11
CA ASP A 340 -13.51 -14.06 5.56
C ASP A 340 -13.38 -12.69 6.25
N ARG A 341 -13.49 -12.72 7.58
CA ARG A 341 -13.42 -11.51 8.42
C ARG A 341 -12.07 -10.79 8.30
N TRP A 342 -10.99 -11.53 8.11
CA TRP A 342 -9.65 -10.96 8.04
C TRP A 342 -9.47 -10.16 6.75
N HIS A 343 -9.87 -10.71 5.61
CA HIS A 343 -9.80 -10.02 4.32
C HIS A 343 -10.63 -8.75 4.34
N LEU A 344 -11.84 -8.81 4.90
CA LEU A 344 -12.69 -7.64 4.95
C LEU A 344 -12.15 -6.53 5.86
N ARG A 345 -11.50 -6.87 6.98
CA ARG A 345 -10.78 -5.87 7.79
C ARG A 345 -9.66 -5.21 6.98
N GLN A 346 -8.92 -5.98 6.18
CA GLN A 346 -7.90 -5.41 5.30
C GLN A 346 -8.50 -4.50 4.22
N ASP A 347 -9.66 -4.85 3.66
CA ASP A 347 -10.36 -3.97 2.70
C ASP A 347 -10.82 -2.68 3.36
N ILE A 348 -11.36 -2.75 4.58
CA ILE A 348 -11.78 -1.57 5.36
C ILE A 348 -10.57 -0.66 5.61
N ARG A 349 -9.45 -1.22 6.09
CA ARG A 349 -8.21 -0.45 6.30
C ARG A 349 -7.72 0.18 5.01
N LEU A 350 -7.61 -0.60 3.94
CA LEU A 350 -7.22 -0.09 2.63
C LEU A 350 -8.12 1.06 2.16
N TRP A 351 -9.44 0.93 2.33
CA TRP A 351 -10.38 1.99 1.97
C TRP A 351 -10.23 3.24 2.85
N MET A 352 -9.98 3.10 4.16
CA MET A 352 -9.79 4.25 5.04
C MET A 352 -8.61 5.11 4.60
N GLU A 353 -7.48 4.50 4.20
CA GLU A 353 -6.33 5.24 3.66
C GLU A 353 -6.68 5.85 2.28
N ALA A 354 -7.43 5.11 1.46
CA ALA A 354 -7.85 5.58 0.14
C ALA A 354 -8.83 6.76 0.21
N SER A 355 -9.60 6.88 1.30
CA SER A 355 -10.65 7.89 1.46
C SER A 355 -10.07 9.30 1.63
N THR A 356 -8.79 9.41 2.00
CA THR A 356 -8.04 10.67 2.06
C THR A 356 -8.15 11.45 0.75
N GLN A 357 -8.26 10.75 -0.38
CA GLN A 357 -8.44 11.36 -1.70
C GLN A 357 -9.75 12.15 -1.83
N ILE A 358 -10.82 11.74 -1.15
CA ILE A 358 -12.08 12.48 -1.13
C ILE A 358 -11.90 13.79 -0.35
N ILE A 359 -11.31 13.69 0.84
CA ILE A 359 -11.09 14.85 1.72
C ILE A 359 -10.21 15.88 1.02
N GLN A 360 -9.09 15.45 0.43
CA GLN A 360 -8.20 16.37 -0.27
C GLN A 360 -8.84 17.00 -1.50
N SER A 361 -9.56 16.21 -2.31
CA SER A 361 -10.31 16.79 -3.44
C SER A 361 -11.32 17.86 -2.97
N CYS A 362 -12.00 17.63 -1.86
CA CYS A 362 -12.96 18.61 -1.31
C CYS A 362 -12.26 19.86 -0.77
N ARG A 363 -11.13 19.72 -0.06
CA ARG A 363 -10.30 20.84 0.39
C ARG A 363 -9.80 21.66 -0.80
N SER A 364 -9.30 20.98 -1.84
CA SER A 364 -8.86 21.59 -3.09
C SER A 364 -9.95 22.44 -3.76
N PHE A 365 -11.22 22.03 -3.67
CA PHE A 365 -12.34 22.82 -4.21
C PHE A 365 -12.65 24.09 -3.40
N LEU A 366 -12.27 24.12 -2.12
CA LEU A 366 -12.53 25.25 -1.22
C LEU A 366 -11.39 26.29 -1.24
N LEU A 367 -10.22 25.96 -1.79
CA LEU A 367 -9.06 26.86 -1.87
C LEU A 367 -9.14 27.76 -3.11
N GLU A 368 -9.06 29.08 -2.91
CA GLU A 368 -9.15 30.05 -4.01
C GLU A 368 -7.90 30.08 -4.91
N SER A 369 -6.74 29.68 -4.36
CA SER A 369 -5.44 29.86 -4.99
C SER A 369 -5.07 28.81 -6.05
N LEU A 370 -5.85 27.74 -6.18
CA LEU A 370 -5.50 26.60 -7.02
C LEU A 370 -6.62 26.26 -8.01
N PRO A 371 -6.28 25.89 -9.26
CA PRO A 371 -7.28 25.37 -10.18
C PRO A 371 -7.90 24.11 -9.58
N PRO A 372 -9.22 23.89 -9.76
CA PRO A 372 -9.87 22.71 -9.24
C PRO A 372 -9.21 21.47 -9.88
N PRO A 373 -8.89 20.44 -9.07
CA PRO A 373 -8.29 19.23 -9.61
C PRO A 373 -9.23 18.62 -10.66
N PRO A 374 -8.72 17.98 -11.73
CA PRO A 374 -9.52 17.22 -12.70
C PRO A 374 -10.23 15.97 -12.12
N THR A 375 -10.56 15.98 -10.82
CA THR A 375 -11.35 14.96 -10.14
C THR A 375 -12.78 14.97 -10.66
N LYS A 376 -13.29 13.79 -10.97
CA LYS A 376 -14.65 13.62 -11.50
C LYS A 376 -15.63 13.21 -10.42
N GLY A 377 -16.87 13.69 -10.52
CA GLY A 377 -17.90 13.42 -9.51
C GLY A 377 -18.21 11.93 -9.34
N HIS A 378 -18.20 11.18 -10.44
CA HIS A 378 -18.44 9.74 -10.38
C HIS A 378 -17.31 8.95 -9.68
N GLU A 379 -16.08 9.45 -9.67
CA GLU A 379 -14.94 8.82 -8.97
C GLU A 379 -15.13 8.94 -7.46
N LEU A 380 -15.45 10.15 -6.98
CA LEU A 380 -15.78 10.41 -5.57
C LEU A 380 -16.96 9.54 -5.11
N MET A 381 -18.01 9.47 -5.91
CA MET A 381 -19.18 8.64 -5.62
C MET A 381 -18.81 7.15 -5.56
N THR A 382 -17.94 6.68 -6.46
CA THR A 382 -17.47 5.28 -6.47
C THR A 382 -16.73 4.93 -5.19
N LEU A 383 -15.83 5.81 -4.71
CA LEU A 383 -15.10 5.62 -3.45
C LEU A 383 -16.05 5.58 -2.25
N LEU A 384 -17.02 6.50 -2.17
CA LEU A 384 -18.01 6.52 -1.08
C LEU A 384 -18.87 5.24 -1.06
N ILE A 385 -19.39 4.84 -2.22
CA ILE A 385 -20.20 3.60 -2.35
C ILE A 385 -19.36 2.39 -1.94
N HIS A 386 -18.08 2.35 -2.30
CA HIS A 386 -17.20 1.26 -1.92
C HIS A 386 -17.04 1.14 -0.40
N GLY A 387 -16.75 2.24 0.29
CA GLY A 387 -16.59 2.25 1.76
C GLY A 387 -17.85 1.81 2.50
N ILE A 388 -19.00 2.34 2.11
CA ILE A 388 -20.30 1.93 2.68
C ILE A 388 -20.56 0.44 2.40
N GLY A 389 -20.24 -0.03 1.18
CA GLY A 389 -20.34 -1.43 0.80
C GLY A 389 -19.50 -2.37 1.67
N LEU A 390 -18.30 -1.94 2.10
CA LEU A 390 -17.42 -2.70 2.99
C LEU A 390 -18.00 -2.82 4.41
N ILE A 391 -18.53 -1.72 4.95
CA ILE A 391 -19.23 -1.75 6.25
C ILE A 391 -20.38 -2.76 6.19
N PHE A 392 -21.17 -2.78 5.11
CA PHE A 392 -22.24 -3.74 4.95
C PHE A 392 -21.81 -5.18 4.82
N ALA A 393 -20.78 -5.45 4.01
CA ALA A 393 -20.21 -6.78 3.94
C ALA A 393 -19.80 -7.26 5.35
N PHE A 394 -19.39 -6.35 6.23
CA PHE A 394 -18.97 -6.68 7.58
C PHE A 394 -20.15 -7.07 8.45
N TYR A 395 -21.22 -6.28 8.42
CA TYR A 395 -22.47 -6.62 9.11
C TYR A 395 -23.08 -7.91 8.59
N ASP A 396 -23.08 -8.12 7.27
CA ASP A 396 -23.64 -9.32 6.66
C ASP A 396 -22.88 -10.59 7.11
N LEU A 397 -21.56 -10.49 7.38
CA LEU A 397 -20.74 -11.57 7.94
C LEU A 397 -20.93 -11.80 9.45
N GLU A 398 -21.32 -10.77 10.22
CA GLU A 398 -21.54 -10.88 11.67
C GLU A 398 -22.97 -11.29 12.03
N GLN A 399 -23.93 -11.22 11.09
CA GLN A 399 -25.28 -11.73 11.31
C GLN A 399 -25.18 -13.22 11.70
N PRO A 400 -25.58 -13.61 12.92
CA PRO A 400 -25.50 -14.99 13.34
C PRO A 400 -26.31 -15.85 12.38
N SER A 401 -25.72 -16.92 11.87
CA SER A 401 -26.52 -17.92 11.17
C SER A 401 -27.64 -18.36 12.12
N GLU A 402 -28.89 -18.49 11.65
CA GLU A 402 -30.04 -18.91 12.48
C GLU A 402 -29.76 -20.15 13.34
N LYS A 403 -28.74 -20.96 12.96
CA LYS A 403 -28.30 -22.16 13.66
C LYS A 403 -27.39 -21.92 14.88
N GLN A 404 -26.79 -20.75 15.04
CA GLN A 404 -25.90 -20.40 16.17
C GLN A 404 -26.58 -19.57 17.26
N GLY A 405 -27.91 -19.57 17.27
CA GLY A 405 -28.74 -18.84 18.22
C GLY A 405 -28.33 -19.07 19.68
N ARG A 406 -28.17 -17.94 20.39
CA ARG A 406 -28.25 -17.73 21.85
C ARG A 406 -26.96 -17.59 22.67
N LEU A 407 -25.75 -17.75 22.12
CA LEU A 407 -24.52 -17.61 22.94
C LEU A 407 -23.59 -16.43 22.59
N LEU A 408 -23.97 -15.56 21.67
CA LEU A 408 -23.18 -14.36 21.33
C LEU A 408 -23.92 -13.10 21.77
N SER A 409 -23.97 -12.87 23.09
CA SER A 409 -24.33 -11.57 23.66
C SER A 409 -23.26 -10.54 23.34
N ALA A 410 -23.67 -9.40 22.77
CA ALA A 410 -22.93 -8.12 22.72
C ALA A 410 -21.44 -8.23 22.32
N ARG A 411 -21.13 -8.85 21.18
CA ARG A 411 -19.82 -8.58 20.58
C ARG A 411 -19.82 -7.14 20.08
N THR A 412 -18.94 -6.33 20.68
CA THR A 412 -18.59 -5.01 20.16
C THR A 412 -18.22 -5.16 18.69
N LEU A 413 -18.68 -4.22 17.87
CA LEU A 413 -18.20 -4.10 16.51
C LEU A 413 -16.68 -4.01 16.55
N PRO A 414 -15.97 -4.61 15.59
CA PRO A 414 -14.55 -4.35 15.52
C PRO A 414 -14.34 -2.85 15.37
N GLU A 415 -13.41 -2.34 16.16
CA GLU A 415 -12.97 -0.95 16.17
C GLU A 415 -12.75 -0.40 14.75
N ASP A 416 -12.23 -1.23 13.84
CA ASP A 416 -12.05 -0.89 12.41
C ASP A 416 -13.35 -0.42 11.72
N THR A 417 -14.51 -0.99 12.07
CA THR A 417 -15.81 -0.62 11.47
C THR A 417 -16.30 0.74 11.97
N GLU A 418 -16.09 1.04 13.25
CA GLU A 418 -16.44 2.32 13.84
C GLU A 418 -15.53 3.43 13.30
N LYS A 419 -14.22 3.17 13.22
CA LYS A 419 -13.24 4.06 12.57
C LYS A 419 -13.61 4.33 11.11
N CYS A 420 -14.01 3.29 10.38
CA CYS A 420 -14.47 3.41 8.99
C CYS A 420 -15.72 4.29 8.86
N ALA A 421 -16.70 4.12 9.76
CA ALA A 421 -17.91 4.94 9.78
C ALA A 421 -17.62 6.43 10.07
N GLU A 422 -16.76 6.72 11.03
CA GLU A 422 -16.33 8.10 11.32
C GLU A 422 -15.54 8.69 10.13
N ARG A 423 -14.66 7.90 9.50
CA ARG A 423 -13.94 8.33 8.29
C ARG A 423 -14.90 8.63 7.13
N LEU A 424 -15.93 7.81 6.91
CA LEU A 424 -17.00 8.06 5.93
C LEU A 424 -17.75 9.35 6.23
N LYS A 425 -18.14 9.57 7.48
CA LYS A 425 -18.82 10.78 7.92
C LYS A 425 -17.98 12.01 7.62
N THR A 426 -16.68 11.98 7.91
CA THR A 426 -15.75 13.07 7.56
C THR A 426 -15.67 13.30 6.06
N CYS A 427 -15.53 12.24 5.25
CA CYS A 427 -15.48 12.35 3.79
C CYS A 427 -16.78 12.95 3.21
N ILE A 428 -17.93 12.50 3.70
CA ILE A 428 -19.24 13.00 3.26
C ILE A 428 -19.45 14.44 3.72
N GLY A 429 -19.07 14.78 4.95
CA GLY A 429 -19.14 16.12 5.50
C GLY A 429 -18.36 17.12 4.64
N ALA A 430 -17.10 16.81 4.33
CA ALA A 430 -16.25 17.65 3.46
C ALA A 430 -16.86 17.85 2.07
N LEU A 431 -17.46 16.79 1.50
CA LEU A 431 -18.13 16.88 0.20
C LEU A 431 -19.40 17.74 0.27
N CYS A 432 -20.22 17.57 1.31
CA CYS A 432 -21.42 18.38 1.54
C CYS A 432 -21.08 19.86 1.69
N GLU A 433 -20.06 20.20 2.48
CA GLU A 433 -19.56 21.56 2.67
C GLU A 433 -19.12 22.17 1.33
N SER A 434 -18.32 21.43 0.56
CA SER A 434 -17.87 21.87 -0.77
C SER A 434 -19.02 22.12 -1.74
N ILE A 435 -20.05 21.26 -1.74
CA ILE A 435 -21.26 21.46 -2.56
C ILE A 435 -22.06 22.67 -2.10
N GLN A 436 -22.22 22.86 -0.79
CA GLN A 436 -22.97 23.99 -0.23
C GLN A 436 -22.27 25.33 -0.54
N SER A 437 -20.95 25.40 -0.41
CA SER A 437 -20.16 26.58 -0.76
C SER A 437 -20.35 26.99 -2.22
N SER A 438 -20.34 26.01 -3.14
CA SER A 438 -20.62 26.22 -4.56
C SER A 438 -22.04 26.80 -4.81
N ARG A 439 -23.03 26.40 -4.00
CA ARG A 439 -24.41 26.91 -4.11
C ARG A 439 -24.59 28.32 -3.59
N THR A 440 -23.78 28.75 -2.63
CA THR A 440 -23.81 30.12 -2.10
C THR A 440 -23.00 31.10 -2.95
N GLY A 441 -22.40 30.62 -4.05
CA GLY A 441 -21.54 31.41 -4.92
C GLY A 441 -20.12 31.60 -4.40
N ALA A 442 -19.76 30.92 -3.29
CA ALA A 442 -18.40 30.86 -2.78
C ALA A 442 -17.59 29.77 -3.52
N MET A 443 -16.28 29.76 -3.31
CA MET A 443 -15.40 28.71 -3.85
C MET A 443 -15.79 27.35 -3.27
N GLY A 444 -16.02 26.39 -4.15
CA GLY A 444 -16.52 25.08 -3.78
C GLY A 444 -16.50 24.10 -4.94
N CYS A 445 -17.26 23.02 -4.80
CA CYS A 445 -17.26 21.92 -5.74
C CYS A 445 -17.61 22.42 -7.17
N PRO A 446 -16.78 22.14 -8.19
CA PRO A 446 -17.05 22.57 -9.55
C PRO A 446 -18.40 22.06 -10.05
N ARG A 447 -19.09 22.86 -10.86
CA ARG A 447 -20.43 22.49 -11.35
C ARG A 447 -20.43 21.17 -12.11
N SER A 448 -19.40 20.91 -12.91
CA SER A 448 -19.20 19.63 -13.62
C SER A 448 -19.14 18.43 -12.67
N VAL A 449 -18.46 18.57 -11.53
CA VAL A 449 -18.36 17.54 -10.49
C VAL A 449 -19.72 17.31 -9.83
N ILE A 450 -20.45 18.40 -9.50
CA ILE A 450 -21.81 18.31 -8.95
C ILE A 450 -22.76 17.62 -9.93
N ASP A 451 -22.71 17.96 -11.22
CA ASP A 451 -23.59 17.38 -12.23
C ASP A 451 -23.29 15.87 -12.41
N GLU A 452 -22.02 15.44 -12.36
CA GLU A 452 -21.64 14.02 -12.37
C GLU A 452 -22.06 13.27 -11.09
N LEU A 453 -21.96 13.91 -9.91
CA LEU A 453 -22.49 13.35 -8.66
C LEU A 453 -24.01 13.16 -8.76
N CYS A 454 -24.72 14.14 -9.34
CA CYS A 454 -26.15 14.06 -9.61
C CYS A 454 -26.50 12.97 -10.62
N ALA A 455 -25.66 12.75 -11.65
CA ALA A 455 -25.83 11.65 -12.60
C ALA A 455 -25.75 10.27 -11.92
N SER A 456 -25.10 10.18 -10.76
CA SER A 456 -24.99 8.95 -9.95
C SER A 456 -26.18 8.69 -9.01
N LYS A 457 -27.30 9.42 -9.18
CA LYS A 457 -28.52 9.31 -8.36
C LYS A 457 -29.07 7.88 -8.24
N ALA A 458 -29.00 7.07 -9.31
CA ALA A 458 -29.48 5.69 -9.28
C ALA A 458 -28.64 4.82 -8.31
N SER A 459 -27.32 4.93 -8.37
CA SER A 459 -26.40 4.23 -7.46
C SER A 459 -26.59 4.68 -6.01
N TRP A 460 -26.85 5.98 -5.81
CA TRP A 460 -27.16 6.53 -4.49
C TRP A 460 -28.41 5.89 -3.87
N TYR A 461 -29.49 5.76 -4.64
CA TYR A 461 -30.73 5.13 -4.17
C TYR A 461 -30.58 3.63 -3.96
N ALA A 462 -29.86 2.92 -4.82
CA ALA A 462 -29.59 1.50 -4.63
C ALA A 462 -28.92 1.23 -3.28
N LEU A 463 -27.97 2.09 -2.89
CA LEU A 463 -27.27 1.97 -1.61
C LEU A 463 -28.13 2.39 -0.42
N LEU A 464 -28.89 3.50 -0.52
CA LEU A 464 -29.86 3.88 0.51
C LEU A 464 -30.89 2.77 0.75
N PHE A 465 -31.34 2.14 -0.32
CA PHE A 465 -32.28 1.05 -0.23
C PHE A 465 -31.66 -0.16 0.50
N ARG A 466 -30.38 -0.47 0.25
CA ARG A 466 -29.64 -1.48 1.02
C ARG A 466 -29.48 -1.09 2.50
N LEU A 467 -29.17 0.18 2.79
CA LEU A 467 -29.12 0.73 4.17
C LEU A 467 -30.44 0.47 4.91
N HIS A 468 -31.57 0.62 4.23
CA HIS A 468 -32.90 0.41 4.81
C HIS A 468 -33.33 -1.05 4.93
N ARG A 469 -32.60 -2.02 4.36
CA ARG A 469 -32.89 -3.44 4.56
C ARG A 469 -32.49 -3.95 5.94
N TYR A 470 -31.62 -3.24 6.64
CA TYR A 470 -31.31 -3.58 8.03
C TYR A 470 -32.49 -3.17 8.92
N PRO A 471 -32.94 -4.05 9.85
CA PRO A 471 -34.02 -3.71 10.77
C PRO A 471 -33.70 -2.45 11.53
N ARG A 472 -34.77 -1.73 11.90
CA ARG A 472 -34.67 -0.62 12.85
C ARG A 472 -33.90 -1.02 14.10
N ALA A 473 -34.18 -2.18 14.69
CA ALA A 473 -33.42 -2.68 15.85
C ALA A 473 -31.90 -2.82 15.61
N THR A 474 -31.47 -3.19 14.39
CA THR A 474 -30.04 -3.27 14.04
C THR A 474 -29.44 -1.88 13.85
N LEU A 475 -30.18 -0.97 13.23
CA LEU A 475 -29.78 0.44 13.14
C LEU A 475 -29.72 1.07 14.54
N ASP A 476 -30.69 0.82 15.42
CA ASP A 476 -30.78 1.39 16.76
C ASP A 476 -29.71 0.86 17.72
N THR A 477 -29.16 -0.33 17.45
CA THR A 477 -28.05 -0.89 18.23
C THR A 477 -26.67 -0.47 17.69
N SER A 478 -26.51 -0.28 16.37
CA SER A 478 -25.24 0.11 15.77
C SER A 478 -25.09 1.62 15.57
N ALA A 479 -24.24 2.26 16.38
CA ALA A 479 -23.87 3.67 16.19
C ALA A 479 -23.23 3.92 14.81
N ALA A 480 -22.35 3.03 14.36
CA ALA A 480 -21.68 3.12 13.06
C ALA A 480 -22.67 3.11 11.89
N LEU A 481 -23.67 2.21 11.88
CA LEU A 481 -24.67 2.17 10.81
C LEU A 481 -25.55 3.41 10.80
N ARG A 482 -26.02 3.88 11.98
CA ARG A 482 -26.81 5.13 12.04
C ARG A 482 -26.04 6.30 11.47
N MET A 483 -24.78 6.42 11.84
CA MET A 483 -23.90 7.48 11.35
C MET A 483 -23.76 7.43 9.83
N VAL A 484 -23.50 6.26 9.26
CA VAL A 484 -23.41 6.09 7.80
C VAL A 484 -24.72 6.43 7.10
N VAL A 485 -25.88 5.98 7.64
CA VAL A 485 -27.20 6.32 7.10
C VAL A 485 -27.43 7.83 7.12
N GLN A 486 -27.19 8.47 8.25
CA GLN A 486 -27.40 9.90 8.44
C GLN A 486 -26.50 10.72 7.50
N SER A 487 -25.20 10.39 7.43
CA SER A 487 -24.28 11.06 6.50
C SER A 487 -24.70 10.84 5.05
N TRP A 488 -25.09 9.62 4.66
CA TRP A 488 -25.55 9.35 3.30
C TRP A 488 -26.78 10.18 2.93
N MET A 489 -27.75 10.29 3.84
CA MET A 489 -28.93 11.16 3.68
C MET A 489 -28.55 12.64 3.56
N GLN A 490 -27.60 13.13 4.36
CA GLN A 490 -27.09 14.50 4.26
C GLN A 490 -26.49 14.78 2.87
N LEU A 491 -25.75 13.83 2.30
CA LEU A 491 -25.25 13.95 0.93
C LEU A 491 -26.39 14.06 -0.08
N GLY A 492 -27.45 13.27 0.07
CA GLY A 492 -28.64 13.35 -0.78
C GLY A 492 -29.31 14.73 -0.71
N LEU A 493 -29.41 15.33 0.48
CA LEU A 493 -29.90 16.70 0.67
C LEU A 493 -28.98 17.73 0.00
N ALA A 494 -27.67 17.60 0.21
CA ALA A 494 -26.66 18.47 -0.41
C ALA A 494 -26.70 18.38 -1.94
N LEU A 495 -27.04 17.23 -2.53
CA LEU A 495 -27.22 17.04 -3.98
C LEU A 495 -28.63 17.39 -4.48
N ALA A 496 -29.54 17.87 -3.61
CA ALA A 496 -30.95 18.10 -3.92
C ALA A 496 -31.66 16.87 -4.52
N PHE A 497 -31.31 15.68 -4.05
CA PHE A 497 -32.10 14.47 -4.32
C PHE A 497 -33.45 14.48 -3.60
N PHE A 498 -33.57 15.34 -2.58
CA PHE A 498 -34.78 15.60 -1.80
C PHE A 498 -34.98 17.13 -1.67
N THR A 499 -36.22 17.54 -1.49
CA THR A 499 -36.59 18.88 -1.04
C THR A 499 -36.38 19.03 0.46
N SER A 500 -36.33 20.26 0.97
CA SER A 500 -36.02 20.59 2.37
C SER A 500 -37.02 20.01 3.39
N SER A 501 -38.14 19.42 2.97
CA SER A 501 -39.04 18.60 3.81
C SER A 501 -38.49 17.17 4.09
N GLY A 502 -37.17 17.02 4.17
CA GLY A 502 -36.35 15.82 3.88
C GLY A 502 -36.75 14.44 4.43
N ASN A 503 -37.63 14.34 5.42
CA ASN A 503 -38.16 13.03 5.85
C ASN A 503 -39.26 12.50 4.90
N ASN A 504 -40.09 13.39 4.36
CA ASN A 504 -41.20 12.98 3.50
C ASN A 504 -40.71 12.49 2.14
N ASP A 505 -39.64 13.06 1.60
CA ASP A 505 -39.17 12.71 0.27
C ASP A 505 -38.40 11.40 0.23
N ALA A 506 -37.62 11.09 1.27
CA ALA A 506 -36.98 9.78 1.39
C ALA A 506 -38.02 8.67 1.55
N ALA A 507 -39.05 8.88 2.38
CA ALA A 507 -40.17 7.96 2.53
C ALA A 507 -41.01 7.84 1.25
N ALA A 508 -41.34 8.97 0.61
CA ALA A 508 -42.11 9.00 -0.63
C ALA A 508 -41.37 8.32 -1.78
N LEU A 509 -40.06 8.51 -1.86
CA LEU A 509 -39.25 7.83 -2.84
C LEU A 509 -39.10 6.33 -2.53
N ARG A 510 -38.91 5.95 -1.27
CA ARG A 510 -38.90 4.55 -0.85
C ARG A 510 -40.21 3.85 -1.24
N ALA A 511 -41.33 4.53 -1.09
CA ALA A 511 -42.64 4.06 -1.55
C ALA A 511 -42.76 3.92 -3.09
N ARG A 512 -41.76 4.40 -3.85
CA ARG A 512 -41.65 4.29 -5.31
C ARG A 512 -40.54 3.34 -5.78
N LEU A 513 -39.73 2.75 -4.90
CA LEU A 513 -38.71 1.77 -5.30
C LEU A 513 -39.16 0.34 -4.99
N CYS A 514 -39.04 -0.56 -5.96
CA CYS A 514 -39.42 -1.96 -5.78
C CYS A 514 -38.38 -2.69 -4.93
N PHE A 515 -38.85 -3.47 -3.95
CA PHE A 515 -37.99 -4.12 -2.98
C PHE A 515 -37.21 -5.30 -3.56
N TRP A 516 -37.76 -5.93 -4.62
CA TRP A 516 -37.14 -7.05 -5.33
C TRP A 516 -35.93 -6.58 -6.14
N SER A 517 -34.74 -7.10 -5.81
CA SER A 517 -33.45 -6.65 -6.37
C SER A 517 -33.31 -6.79 -7.89
N ARG A 518 -34.05 -7.72 -8.50
CA ARG A 518 -34.03 -7.97 -9.95
C ARG A 518 -35.07 -7.15 -10.74
N CYS A 519 -35.87 -6.33 -10.06
CA CYS A 519 -36.82 -5.44 -10.72
C CYS A 519 -36.12 -4.21 -11.30
N GLU A 520 -36.53 -3.74 -12.49
CA GLU A 520 -36.04 -2.46 -13.03
C GLU A 520 -36.33 -1.25 -12.11
N PHE A 521 -37.45 -1.30 -11.38
CA PHE A 521 -37.85 -0.27 -10.43
C PHE A 521 -37.15 -0.38 -9.07
N HIS A 522 -36.22 -1.33 -8.92
CA HIS A 522 -35.38 -1.41 -7.73
C HIS A 522 -34.40 -0.23 -7.67
N GLN A 523 -33.90 0.18 -8.83
CA GLN A 523 -32.91 1.25 -8.97
C GLN A 523 -33.52 2.56 -9.52
N ARG A 524 -34.78 2.50 -9.98
CA ARG A 524 -35.48 3.62 -10.61
C ARG A 524 -36.87 3.79 -9.98
N PRO A 525 -37.30 5.02 -9.65
CA PRO A 525 -38.63 5.25 -9.10
C PRO A 525 -39.72 4.78 -10.07
N SER A 526 -40.64 3.96 -9.59
CA SER A 526 -41.82 3.52 -10.34
C SER A 526 -42.72 4.72 -10.65
N PRO A 527 -43.25 4.82 -11.88
CA PRO A 527 -44.23 5.85 -12.23
C PRO A 527 -45.54 5.69 -11.44
N LYS A 528 -45.84 4.48 -10.95
CA LYS A 528 -47.06 4.16 -10.21
C LYS A 528 -46.77 3.91 -8.72
N PRO A 529 -47.74 4.16 -7.83
CA PRO A 529 -47.66 3.73 -6.44
C PRO A 529 -47.40 2.23 -6.33
N LEU A 530 -46.52 1.85 -5.42
CA LEU A 530 -46.18 0.44 -5.17
C LEU A 530 -47.12 -0.17 -4.13
N SER A 531 -47.31 -1.48 -4.17
CA SER A 531 -48.02 -2.20 -3.11
C SER A 531 -47.07 -2.50 -1.94
N VAL A 532 -47.46 -2.12 -0.73
CA VAL A 532 -46.71 -2.44 0.49
C VAL A 532 -46.91 -3.90 0.92
N CYS A 533 -45.87 -4.52 1.48
CA CYS A 533 -45.96 -5.83 2.11
C CYS A 533 -46.91 -5.77 3.30
N LYS A 534 -47.96 -6.60 3.29
CA LYS A 534 -48.95 -6.66 4.37
C LYS A 534 -48.42 -7.23 5.70
N GLY A 535 -47.23 -7.83 5.69
CA GLY A 535 -46.60 -8.38 6.89
C GLY A 535 -45.78 -7.32 7.62
N CYS A 536 -44.65 -6.90 7.03
CA CYS A 536 -43.73 -5.97 7.67
C CYS A 536 -44.03 -4.49 7.43
N HIS A 537 -44.92 -4.14 6.50
CA HIS A 537 -45.20 -2.75 6.08
C HIS A 537 -43.99 -1.92 5.60
N ASP A 538 -42.84 -2.55 5.40
CA ASP A 538 -41.57 -1.85 5.12
C ASP A 538 -41.02 -2.10 3.70
N ALA A 539 -41.54 -3.14 3.02
CA ALA A 539 -41.19 -3.51 1.66
C ALA A 539 -42.28 -3.12 0.65
N TRP A 540 -41.89 -2.52 -0.48
CA TRP A 540 -42.79 -2.02 -1.52
C TRP A 540 -42.56 -2.76 -2.83
N TYR A 541 -43.62 -3.14 -3.56
CA TYR A 541 -43.51 -3.93 -4.79
C TYR A 541 -44.29 -3.31 -5.94
N CYS A 542 -43.71 -3.30 -7.15
CA CYS A 542 -44.41 -2.79 -8.33
C CYS A 542 -45.49 -3.75 -8.85
N SER A 543 -45.44 -5.01 -8.43
CA SER A 543 -46.40 -6.04 -8.80
C SER A 543 -46.45 -7.16 -7.77
N LYS A 544 -47.55 -7.92 -7.78
CA LYS A 544 -47.68 -9.18 -7.02
C LYS A 544 -46.61 -10.20 -7.43
N THR A 545 -46.15 -10.16 -8.68
CA THR A 545 -45.08 -11.04 -9.18
C THR A 545 -43.77 -10.74 -8.47
N CYS A 546 -43.35 -9.48 -8.42
CA CYS A 546 -42.14 -9.07 -7.71
C CYS A 546 -42.22 -9.42 -6.22
N GLN A 547 -43.38 -9.20 -5.59
CA GLN A 547 -43.61 -9.61 -4.20
C GLN A 547 -43.43 -11.12 -4.01
N ARG A 548 -44.01 -11.95 -4.88
CA ARG A 548 -43.88 -13.41 -4.80
C ARG A 548 -42.46 -13.89 -5.04
N SER A 549 -41.73 -13.28 -5.97
CA SER A 549 -40.33 -13.61 -6.25
C SER A 549 -39.44 -13.29 -5.05
N ASP A 550 -39.54 -12.07 -4.53
CA ASP A 550 -38.75 -11.61 -3.38
C ASP A 550 -39.09 -12.40 -2.09
N TRP A 551 -40.37 -12.74 -1.91
CA TRP A 551 -40.82 -13.61 -0.82
C TRP A 551 -40.11 -14.97 -0.84
N LYS A 552 -39.92 -15.56 -2.02
CA LYS A 552 -39.20 -16.83 -2.20
C LYS A 552 -37.69 -16.68 -2.08
N GLU A 553 -37.12 -15.55 -2.51
CA GLU A 553 -35.68 -15.29 -2.52
C GLU A 553 -35.10 -14.86 -1.16
N GLY A 554 -35.94 -14.60 -0.15
CA GLY A 554 -35.49 -14.42 1.23
C GLY A 554 -36.37 -13.53 2.10
N HIS A 555 -37.24 -12.70 1.50
CA HIS A 555 -38.04 -11.75 2.26
C HIS A 555 -39.02 -12.42 3.24
N ARG A 556 -39.43 -13.69 3.02
CA ARG A 556 -40.24 -14.42 4.00
C ARG A 556 -39.61 -14.47 5.39
N VAL A 557 -38.30 -14.72 5.45
CA VAL A 557 -37.55 -14.83 6.71
C VAL A 557 -37.44 -13.44 7.34
N GLU A 558 -37.02 -12.46 6.55
CA GLU A 558 -36.86 -11.08 7.01
C GLU A 558 -38.18 -10.46 7.48
N CYS A 559 -39.27 -10.67 6.73
CA CYS A 559 -40.60 -10.17 7.07
C CYS A 559 -41.09 -10.72 8.41
N ARG A 560 -40.85 -12.01 8.70
CA ARG A 560 -41.22 -12.61 9.99
C ARG A 560 -40.44 -11.98 11.13
N ARG A 561 -39.13 -11.80 10.94
CA ARG A 561 -38.25 -11.19 11.94
C ARG A 561 -38.64 -9.74 12.26
N LEU A 562 -38.96 -8.95 11.23
CA LEU A 562 -39.45 -7.58 11.40
C LEU A 562 -40.80 -7.55 12.14
N MET A 563 -41.71 -8.48 11.84
CA MET A 563 -42.97 -8.59 12.56
C MET A 563 -42.81 -9.00 14.03
N GLU A 564 -41.79 -9.80 14.37
CA GLU A 564 -41.50 -10.19 15.76
C GLU A 564 -40.91 -9.01 16.55
N LEU A 565 -40.03 -8.22 15.93
CA LEU A 565 -39.47 -7.01 16.53
C LEU A 565 -40.52 -5.92 16.77
N ASP A 566 -41.52 -5.78 15.90
CA ASP A 566 -42.59 -4.78 16.05
C ASP A 566 -43.62 -5.16 17.13
N ARG A 567 -43.63 -6.43 17.56
CA ARG A 567 -44.49 -6.92 18.66
C ARG A 567 -43.86 -6.81 20.04
N GLN A 568 -42.53 -6.65 20.09
CA GLN A 568 -41.76 -6.45 21.33
C GLN A 568 -41.71 -4.97 21.64
#